data_AF-A0A1Y4BE90-F1
#
_entry.id   AF-A0A1Y4BE90-F1
#
_cell.length_a   1.000
_cell.length_b   1.000
_cell.length_c   1.000
_cell.angle_alpha   90.00
_cell.angle_beta   90.00
_cell.angle_gamma   90.00
#
_symmetry.space_group_name_H-M   'P 1'
#
loop_
_entity.id
_entity.type
_entity.pdbx_description
1 polymer ?
#
loop_
_entity_poly.entity_id
_entity_poly.type
_entity_poly.pdbx_seq_one_letter_code
_entity_poly.pdbx_strand_id
1 'polypeptide(L)'
;MGTNKTEHYGLHQWVPEDDFLRTDFNENFEKLDSALYTAEQNLRTDLTGDVQQLNTALDTLERELRADHDADITQVESALSKAQQTLRSEFNSSIQKVNTTLASIQTLAEGRANIVFGTYTGNGAETRTLNLGITPKWIIVFTESGYTDSGYGGLAAVNFPIRSSASLINLQIIGSNIRLTCDATYGPFTNLSGKVYHYLAAI
;
A
#
# COMPACT_ATOMS: atom_id res chain seq x y z
N MET A 1 -30.18 -90.16 -21.43
CA MET A 1 -29.18 -89.07 -21.51
C MET A 1 -28.06 -89.44 -20.55
N GLY A 2 -26.85 -89.65 -21.05
CA GLY A 2 -25.70 -90.07 -20.24
C GLY A 2 -25.43 -89.13 -19.07
N THR A 3 -25.25 -89.70 -17.88
CA THR A 3 -24.96 -88.98 -16.63
C THR A 3 -23.48 -88.61 -16.48
N ASN A 4 -22.60 -89.15 -17.32
CA ASN A 4 -21.17 -88.88 -17.30
C ASN A 4 -20.84 -87.56 -18.01
N LYS A 5 -19.94 -86.75 -17.43
CA LYS A 5 -19.60 -85.40 -17.91
C LYS A 5 -18.14 -85.04 -17.67
N THR A 6 -17.60 -84.13 -18.49
CA THR A 6 -16.27 -83.52 -18.26
C THR A 6 -16.26 -82.62 -17.02
N GLU A 7 -15.07 -82.34 -16.48
CA GLU A 7 -14.87 -81.76 -15.15
C GLU A 7 -15.22 -80.27 -15.04
N HIS A 8 -14.78 -79.44 -16.00
CA HIS A 8 -14.81 -77.99 -15.83
C HIS A 8 -16.08 -77.33 -16.40
N TYR A 9 -16.54 -77.79 -17.56
CA TYR A 9 -17.69 -77.23 -18.28
C TYR A 9 -18.83 -78.24 -18.50
N GLY A 10 -18.68 -79.49 -18.03
CA GLY A 10 -19.78 -80.45 -17.96
C GLY A 10 -20.31 -80.94 -19.31
N LEU A 11 -19.42 -81.15 -20.28
CA LEU A 11 -19.73 -81.68 -21.60
C LEU A 11 -20.12 -83.16 -21.50
N HIS A 12 -21.12 -83.59 -22.28
CA HIS A 12 -21.67 -84.95 -22.20
C HIS A 12 -20.65 -86.02 -22.65
N GLN A 13 -20.61 -87.14 -21.93
CA GLN A 13 -19.87 -88.32 -22.35
C GLN A 13 -20.77 -89.54 -22.53
N TRP A 14 -20.53 -90.27 -23.61
CA TRP A 14 -21.22 -91.53 -23.92
C TRP A 14 -20.58 -92.68 -23.16
N VAL A 15 -21.40 -93.53 -22.55
CA VAL A 15 -21.00 -94.71 -21.78
C VAL A 15 -21.37 -96.00 -22.53
N PRO A 16 -20.78 -97.16 -22.17
CA PRO A 16 -21.05 -98.43 -22.86
C PRO A 16 -22.53 -98.84 -22.90
N GLU A 17 -23.35 -98.34 -21.96
CA GLU A 17 -24.78 -98.57 -21.87
C GLU A 17 -25.63 -97.70 -22.81
N ASP A 18 -25.05 -96.70 -23.49
CA ASP A 18 -25.74 -95.89 -24.49
C ASP A 18 -25.89 -96.64 -25.84
N ASP A 19 -26.94 -96.30 -26.62
CA ASP A 19 -27.24 -96.94 -27.93
C ASP A 19 -26.06 -96.90 -28.92
N PHE A 20 -25.20 -95.88 -28.79
CA PHE A 20 -23.98 -95.75 -29.56
C PHE A 20 -22.86 -95.20 -28.68
N LEU A 21 -21.81 -95.99 -28.46
CA LEU A 21 -20.59 -95.53 -27.80
C LEU A 21 -19.73 -94.71 -28.78
N ARG A 22 -19.46 -93.44 -28.43
CA ARG A 22 -18.70 -92.49 -29.27
C ARG A 22 -17.44 -92.01 -28.56
N THR A 23 -16.44 -92.90 -28.52
CA THR A 23 -15.17 -92.65 -27.81
C THR A 23 -14.37 -91.49 -28.41
N ASP A 24 -14.44 -91.29 -29.73
CA ASP A 24 -13.83 -90.17 -30.44
C ASP A 24 -14.38 -88.81 -29.99
N PHE A 25 -15.69 -88.73 -29.75
CA PHE A 25 -16.33 -87.52 -29.21
C PHE A 25 -15.99 -87.29 -27.74
N ASN A 26 -15.95 -88.35 -26.92
CA ASN A 26 -15.54 -88.25 -25.52
C ASN A 26 -14.13 -87.67 -25.39
N GLU A 27 -13.16 -88.16 -26.18
CA GLU A 27 -11.79 -87.66 -26.19
C GLU A 27 -11.70 -86.19 -26.62
N ASN A 28 -12.46 -85.79 -27.63
CA ASN A 28 -12.47 -84.41 -28.10
C ASN A 28 -13.09 -83.45 -27.08
N PHE A 29 -14.15 -83.87 -26.39
CA PHE A 29 -14.77 -83.07 -25.35
C PHE A 29 -13.89 -82.94 -24.10
N GLU A 30 -13.16 -83.99 -23.71
CA GLU A 30 -12.15 -83.87 -22.65
C GLU A 30 -11.06 -82.85 -23.03
N LYS A 31 -10.53 -82.94 -24.25
CA LYS A 31 -9.52 -82.00 -24.75
C LYS A 31 -10.04 -80.57 -24.78
N LEU A 32 -11.29 -80.36 -25.22
CA LEU A 32 -11.90 -79.04 -25.31
C LEU A 32 -12.18 -78.45 -23.91
N ASP A 33 -12.66 -79.26 -22.98
CA ASP A 33 -12.92 -78.88 -21.59
C ASP A 33 -11.62 -78.41 -20.90
N SER A 34 -10.56 -79.20 -20.99
CA SER A 34 -9.24 -78.85 -20.43
C SER A 34 -8.62 -77.64 -21.12
N ALA A 35 -8.75 -77.51 -22.44
CA ALA A 35 -8.18 -76.38 -23.18
C ALA A 35 -8.87 -75.06 -22.84
N LEU A 36 -10.21 -75.05 -22.75
CA LEU A 36 -10.97 -73.87 -22.34
C LEU A 36 -10.65 -73.46 -20.91
N TYR A 37 -10.54 -74.44 -20.00
CA TYR A 37 -10.25 -74.17 -18.60
C TYR A 37 -8.87 -73.52 -18.46
N THR A 38 -7.88 -74.08 -19.16
CA THR A 38 -6.53 -73.52 -19.23
C THR A 38 -6.54 -72.10 -19.80
N ALA A 39 -7.26 -71.87 -20.90
CA ALA A 39 -7.37 -70.53 -21.50
C ALA A 39 -8.03 -69.52 -20.54
N GLU A 40 -9.05 -69.92 -19.80
CA GLU A 40 -9.70 -69.08 -18.79
C GLU A 40 -8.75 -68.73 -17.64
N GLN A 41 -7.99 -69.71 -17.13
CA GLN A 41 -7.01 -69.47 -16.06
C GLN A 41 -5.89 -68.53 -16.53
N ASN A 42 -5.42 -68.68 -17.77
CA ASN A 42 -4.43 -67.78 -18.36
C ASN A 42 -5.00 -66.35 -18.45
N LEU A 43 -6.22 -66.18 -18.99
CA LEU A 43 -6.86 -64.87 -19.09
C LEU A 43 -7.05 -64.20 -17.72
N ARG A 44 -7.44 -64.98 -16.70
CA ARG A 44 -7.56 -64.48 -15.31
C ARG A 44 -6.21 -64.03 -14.74
N THR A 45 -5.15 -64.79 -15.03
CA THR A 45 -3.80 -64.47 -14.60
C THR A 45 -3.31 -63.19 -15.27
N ASP A 46 -3.49 -63.08 -16.58
CA ASP A 46 -3.11 -61.90 -17.36
C ASP A 46 -3.87 -60.66 -16.87
N LEU A 47 -5.19 -60.74 -16.71
CA LEU A 47 -6.00 -59.61 -16.23
C LEU A 47 -5.62 -59.17 -14.82
N THR A 48 -5.28 -60.12 -13.94
CA THR A 48 -4.79 -59.80 -12.60
C THR A 48 -3.44 -59.07 -12.67
N GLY A 49 -2.56 -59.49 -13.58
CA GLY A 49 -1.28 -58.82 -13.85
C GLY A 49 -1.47 -57.40 -14.37
N ASP A 50 -2.36 -57.20 -15.34
CA ASP A 50 -2.66 -55.88 -15.90
C ASP A 50 -3.21 -54.91 -14.85
N VAL A 51 -4.10 -55.37 -13.97
CA VAL A 51 -4.63 -54.56 -12.86
C VAL A 51 -3.52 -54.16 -11.88
N GLN A 52 -2.59 -55.06 -11.57
CA GLN A 52 -1.45 -54.75 -10.71
C GLN A 52 -0.51 -53.71 -11.35
N GLN A 53 -0.27 -53.82 -12.66
CA GLN A 53 0.52 -52.84 -13.40
C GLN A 53 -0.16 -51.47 -13.41
N LEU A 54 -1.48 -51.42 -13.65
CA LEU A 54 -2.25 -50.17 -13.61
C LEU A 54 -2.23 -49.51 -12.23
N ASN A 55 -2.38 -50.29 -11.16
CA ASN A 55 -2.28 -49.75 -9.79
C ASN A 55 -0.88 -49.17 -9.52
N THR A 56 0.18 -49.86 -9.96
CA THR A 56 1.56 -49.39 -9.79
C THR A 56 1.82 -48.10 -10.58
N ALA A 57 1.29 -48.01 -11.81
CA ALA A 57 1.38 -46.82 -12.63
C ALA A 57 0.63 -45.63 -12.01
N LEU A 58 -0.56 -45.89 -11.45
CA LEU A 58 -1.36 -44.87 -10.75
C LEU A 58 -0.63 -44.35 -9.51
N ASP A 59 -0.08 -45.24 -8.67
CA ASP A 59 0.70 -44.85 -7.49
C ASP A 59 1.91 -43.99 -7.86
N THR A 60 2.56 -44.32 -8.98
CA THR A 60 3.70 -43.56 -9.50
C THR A 60 3.27 -42.16 -9.93
N LEU A 61 2.19 -42.06 -10.70
CA LEU A 61 1.67 -40.77 -11.17
C LEU A 61 1.18 -39.89 -10.01
N GLU A 62 0.53 -40.47 -9.01
CA GLU A 62 0.11 -39.74 -7.81
C GLU A 62 1.31 -39.17 -7.05
N ARG A 63 2.40 -39.93 -6.95
CA ARG A 63 3.62 -39.46 -6.31
C ARG A 63 4.31 -38.35 -7.11
N GLU A 64 4.35 -38.46 -8.43
CA GLU A 64 4.92 -37.44 -9.31
C GLU A 64 4.12 -36.13 -9.21
N LEU A 65 2.79 -36.21 -9.26
CA LEU A 65 1.92 -35.04 -9.13
C LEU A 65 2.09 -34.35 -7.76
N ARG A 66 2.22 -35.13 -6.68
CA ARG A 66 2.49 -34.59 -5.34
C ARG A 66 3.84 -33.87 -5.29
N ALA A 67 4.88 -34.47 -5.86
CA ALA A 67 6.21 -33.88 -5.89
C ALA A 67 6.25 -32.57 -6.69
N ASP A 68 5.54 -32.52 -7.83
CA ASP A 68 5.42 -31.31 -8.65
C ASP A 68 4.67 -30.20 -7.91
N HIS A 69 3.54 -30.52 -7.30
CA HIS A 69 2.81 -29.56 -6.47
C HIS A 69 3.64 -29.03 -5.29
N ASP A 70 4.41 -29.88 -4.61
CA ASP A 70 5.27 -29.46 -3.50
C ASP A 70 6.41 -28.53 -3.98
N ALA A 71 6.96 -28.79 -5.17
CA ALA A 71 7.96 -27.94 -5.79
C ALA A 71 7.39 -26.55 -6.13
N ASP A 72 6.20 -26.51 -6.73
CA ASP A 72 5.48 -25.27 -7.04
C ASP A 72 5.15 -24.46 -5.79
N ILE A 73 4.67 -25.10 -4.73
CA ILE A 73 4.40 -24.45 -3.43
C ILE A 73 5.68 -23.80 -2.90
N THR A 74 6.79 -24.55 -2.88
CA THR A 74 8.09 -24.05 -2.41
C THR A 74 8.57 -22.85 -3.23
N GLN A 75 8.38 -22.88 -4.55
CA GLN A 75 8.74 -21.77 -5.43
C GLN A 75 7.91 -20.53 -5.14
N VAL A 76 6.60 -20.67 -4.94
CA VAL A 76 5.69 -19.56 -4.59
C VAL A 76 6.05 -18.95 -3.23
N GLU A 77 6.34 -19.77 -2.22
CA GLU A 77 6.77 -19.30 -0.90
C GLU A 77 8.07 -18.51 -0.97
N SER A 78 9.05 -18.99 -1.75
CA SER A 78 10.31 -18.29 -1.97
C SER A 78 10.10 -16.94 -2.66
N ALA A 79 9.27 -16.90 -3.70
CA ALA A 79 8.94 -15.68 -4.44
C ALA A 79 8.23 -14.66 -3.54
N LEU A 80 7.26 -15.11 -2.72
CA LEU A 80 6.53 -14.25 -1.79
C LEU A 80 7.45 -13.65 -0.72
N SER A 81 8.34 -14.46 -0.13
CA SER A 81 9.31 -14.00 0.86
C SER A 81 10.25 -12.93 0.29
N LYS A 82 10.75 -13.15 -0.94
CA LYS A 82 11.59 -12.15 -1.65
C LYS A 82 10.83 -10.85 -1.90
N ALA A 83 9.60 -10.93 -2.41
CA ALA A 83 8.77 -9.76 -2.65
C ALA A 83 8.49 -8.96 -1.37
N GLN A 84 8.19 -9.65 -0.26
CA GLN A 84 7.98 -9.04 1.05
C GLN A 84 9.24 -8.32 1.55
N GLN A 85 10.43 -8.91 1.37
CA GLN A 85 11.69 -8.28 1.75
C GLN A 85 11.98 -7.03 0.92
N THR A 86 11.77 -7.08 -0.39
CA THR A 86 11.93 -5.92 -1.28
C THR A 86 11.01 -4.78 -0.87
N LEU A 87 9.71 -5.04 -0.69
CA LEU A 87 8.75 -4.01 -0.27
C LEU A 87 9.09 -3.38 1.08
N ARG A 88 9.57 -4.19 2.05
CA ARG A 88 10.04 -3.66 3.35
C ARG A 88 11.23 -2.72 3.18
N SER A 89 12.19 -3.07 2.33
CA SER A 89 13.35 -2.22 2.05
C SER A 89 12.96 -0.90 1.39
N GLU A 90 12.09 -0.96 0.37
CA GLU A 90 11.59 0.22 -0.34
C GLU A 90 10.79 1.16 0.56
N PHE A 91 9.93 0.60 1.41
CA PHE A 91 9.15 1.36 2.38
C PHE A 91 10.05 2.05 3.41
N ASN A 92 11.04 1.34 3.94
CA ASN A 92 12.01 1.91 4.88
C ASN A 92 12.83 3.04 4.24
N SER A 93 13.28 2.86 2.98
CA SER A 93 13.98 3.91 2.24
C SER A 93 13.08 5.15 2.06
N SER A 94 11.81 4.95 1.75
CA SER A 94 10.84 6.04 1.57
C SER A 94 10.58 6.80 2.87
N ILE A 95 10.42 6.11 4.00
CA ILE A 95 10.31 6.74 5.32
C ILE A 95 11.53 7.60 5.63
N GLN A 96 12.73 7.09 5.36
CA GLN A 96 13.97 7.84 5.60
C GLN A 96 14.01 9.12 4.75
N LYS A 97 13.67 9.04 3.47
CA LYS A 97 13.58 10.22 2.59
C LYS A 97 12.58 11.25 3.10
N VAL A 98 11.41 10.81 3.56
CA VAL A 98 10.39 11.69 4.17
C VAL A 98 10.95 12.37 5.42
N ASN A 99 11.59 11.62 6.32
CA ASN A 99 12.18 12.17 7.54
C ASN A 99 13.27 13.21 7.24
N THR A 100 14.17 12.93 6.28
CA THR A 100 15.21 13.88 5.86
C THR A 100 14.60 15.15 5.24
N THR A 101 13.55 14.99 4.43
CA THR A 101 12.85 16.12 3.81
C THR A 101 12.16 16.98 4.86
N LEU A 102 11.48 16.36 5.83
CA LEU A 102 10.82 17.05 6.93
C LEU A 102 11.82 17.85 7.76
N ALA A 103 12.95 17.24 8.13
CA ALA A 103 14.03 17.92 8.85
C ALA A 103 14.54 19.14 8.07
N SER A 104 14.75 18.99 6.76
CA SER A 104 15.19 20.09 5.90
C SER A 104 14.16 21.23 5.82
N ILE A 105 12.86 20.90 5.75
CA ILE A 105 11.77 21.89 5.77
C ILE A 105 11.73 22.64 7.11
N GLN A 106 11.89 21.93 8.23
CA GLN A 106 11.94 22.54 9.56
C GLN A 106 13.10 23.53 9.67
N THR A 107 14.31 23.12 9.29
CA THR A 107 15.47 24.02 9.28
C THR A 107 15.24 25.24 8.39
N LEU A 108 14.61 25.06 7.23
CA LEU A 108 14.32 26.17 6.32
C LEU A 108 13.28 27.14 6.91
N ALA A 109 12.27 26.63 7.59
CA ALA A 109 11.24 27.44 8.24
C ALA A 109 11.82 28.23 9.43
N GLU A 110 12.67 27.60 10.24
CA GLU A 110 13.34 28.24 11.38
C GLU A 110 14.40 29.26 10.94
N GLY A 111 15.11 29.00 9.84
CA GLY A 111 16.20 29.85 9.35
C GLY A 111 15.78 31.07 8.52
N ARG A 112 14.48 31.25 8.22
CA ARG A 112 14.00 32.36 7.38
C ARG A 112 13.22 33.39 8.21
N ALA A 113 13.51 34.67 7.98
CA ALA A 113 12.65 35.74 8.45
C ALA A 113 11.32 35.71 7.68
N ASN A 114 10.20 35.60 8.39
CA ASN A 114 8.87 35.69 7.78
C ASN A 114 8.36 37.12 7.93
N ILE A 115 8.38 37.89 6.83
CA ILE A 115 8.04 39.31 6.81
C ILE A 115 6.88 39.54 5.85
N VAL A 116 5.83 40.21 6.32
CA VAL A 116 4.72 40.69 5.50
C VAL A 116 4.95 42.15 5.15
N PHE A 117 4.78 42.46 3.86
CA PHE A 117 4.78 43.81 3.34
C PHE A 117 3.34 44.28 3.15
N GLY A 118 3.09 45.54 3.44
CA GLY A 118 1.82 46.14 3.10
C GLY A 118 1.86 47.65 3.15
N THR A 119 0.70 48.23 2.87
CA THR A 119 0.50 49.67 2.89
C THR A 119 -0.80 50.01 3.57
N TYR A 120 -0.88 51.22 4.10
CA TYR A 120 -2.15 51.83 4.45
C TYR A 120 -2.13 53.31 4.11
N THR A 121 -3.29 53.84 3.74
CA THR A 121 -3.50 55.29 3.62
C THR A 121 -4.01 55.81 4.94
N GLY A 122 -3.34 56.82 5.50
CA GLY A 122 -3.77 57.50 6.70
C GLY A 122 -5.10 58.22 6.49
N ASN A 123 -5.96 58.20 7.51
CA ASN A 123 -7.30 58.78 7.43
C ASN A 123 -7.48 60.02 8.33
N GLY A 124 -6.42 60.49 8.98
CA GLY A 124 -6.42 61.66 9.84
C GLY A 124 -7.05 61.47 11.23
N ALA A 125 -7.61 60.30 11.54
CA ALA A 125 -8.17 60.05 12.87
C ALA A 125 -7.08 60.08 13.94
N GLU A 126 -7.38 60.72 15.08
CA GLU A 126 -6.44 60.85 16.21
C GLU A 126 -5.90 59.50 16.68
N THR A 127 -6.73 58.46 16.67
CA THR A 127 -6.32 57.08 16.90
C THR A 127 -7.01 56.15 15.91
N ARG A 128 -6.24 55.23 15.32
CA ARG A 128 -6.74 54.18 14.43
C ARG A 128 -6.14 52.84 14.81
N THR A 129 -6.97 51.80 14.84
CA THR A 129 -6.52 50.42 14.92
C THR A 129 -6.58 49.80 13.52
N LEU A 130 -5.50 49.19 13.07
CA LEU A 130 -5.41 48.48 11.79
C LEU A 130 -5.10 47.01 12.05
N ASN A 131 -5.96 46.11 11.58
CA ASN A 131 -5.71 44.67 11.63
C ASN A 131 -4.79 44.26 10.47
N LEU A 132 -3.74 43.49 10.77
CA LEU A 132 -2.76 43.07 9.75
C LEU A 132 -3.00 41.64 9.24
N GLY A 133 -3.98 40.92 9.77
CA GLY A 133 -4.19 39.49 9.53
C GLY A 133 -3.12 38.59 10.16
N ILE A 134 -2.15 39.17 10.87
CA ILE A 134 -1.01 38.52 11.51
C ILE A 134 -0.77 39.11 12.89
N THR A 135 -0.11 38.37 13.78
CA THR A 135 0.36 38.89 15.09
C THR A 135 1.85 39.17 14.99
N PRO A 136 2.27 40.41 14.70
CA PRO A 136 3.67 40.72 14.45
C PRO A 136 4.48 40.73 15.75
N LYS A 137 5.72 40.24 15.69
CA LYS A 137 6.74 40.40 16.75
C LYS A 137 7.32 41.82 16.75
N TRP A 138 7.51 42.38 15.56
CA TRP A 138 7.91 43.76 15.33
C TRP A 138 7.31 44.27 14.02
N ILE A 139 7.18 45.59 13.92
CA ILE A 139 6.74 46.29 12.72
C ILE A 139 7.61 47.53 12.50
N ILE A 140 7.95 47.79 11.24
CA ILE A 140 8.57 49.04 10.80
C ILE A 140 7.58 49.74 9.88
N VAL A 141 7.36 51.03 10.10
CA VAL A 141 6.47 51.88 9.29
C VAL A 141 7.26 53.06 8.75
N PHE A 142 7.07 53.36 7.46
CA PHE A 142 7.59 54.57 6.80
C PHE A 142 6.50 55.22 5.97
N THR A 143 6.59 56.53 5.75
CA THR A 143 5.80 57.19 4.70
C THR A 143 6.24 56.71 3.32
N GLU A 144 5.41 56.85 2.30
CA GLU A 144 5.74 56.55 0.89
C GLU A 144 6.98 57.28 0.36
N SER A 145 7.28 58.45 0.93
CA SER A 145 8.49 59.22 0.61
C SER A 145 9.76 58.72 1.28
N GLY A 146 9.65 57.72 2.17
CA GLY A 146 10.77 57.26 3.00
C GLY A 146 11.17 58.23 4.10
N TYR A 147 10.34 59.24 4.41
CA TYR A 147 10.61 60.23 5.45
C TYR A 147 10.61 59.57 6.85
N THR A 148 11.70 59.75 7.60
CA THR A 148 11.99 59.05 8.87
C THR A 148 12.13 59.97 10.08
N ASP A 149 11.64 61.21 10.01
CA ASP A 149 11.67 62.13 11.15
C ASP A 149 10.74 61.68 12.29
N SER A 150 10.95 62.25 13.47
CA SER A 150 10.20 61.97 14.69
C SER A 150 8.68 62.02 14.45
N GLY A 151 8.00 60.93 14.79
CA GLY A 151 6.54 60.81 14.68
C GLY A 151 6.01 60.21 13.37
N TYR A 152 6.80 60.06 12.31
CA TYR A 152 6.33 59.56 10.99
C TYR A 152 6.38 58.04 10.81
N GLY A 153 6.67 57.30 11.88
CA GLY A 153 6.81 55.84 11.86
C GLY A 153 8.00 55.38 12.69
N GLY A 154 8.71 54.39 12.19
CA GLY A 154 9.84 53.73 12.86
C GLY A 154 9.52 52.29 13.26
N LEU A 155 10.40 51.71 14.09
CA LEU A 155 10.29 50.33 14.57
C LEU A 155 9.55 50.27 15.92
N ALA A 156 8.46 49.49 15.97
CA ALA A 156 7.79 49.10 17.21
C ALA A 156 7.89 47.58 17.39
N ALA A 157 8.08 47.12 18.62
CA ALA A 157 8.02 45.71 18.97
C ALA A 157 6.94 45.46 20.05
N VAL A 158 6.56 44.20 20.24
CA VAL A 158 5.63 43.82 21.32
C VAL A 158 6.21 44.31 22.65
N ASN A 159 5.42 45.05 23.43
CA ASN A 159 5.80 45.73 24.68
C ASN A 159 6.79 46.91 24.55
N PHE A 160 7.23 47.25 23.32
CA PHE A 160 8.12 48.38 23.05
C PHE A 160 7.49 49.31 21.99
N PRO A 161 6.46 50.12 22.36
CA PRO A 161 5.84 51.05 21.44
C PRO A 161 6.75 52.25 21.16
N ILE A 162 6.53 52.91 20.03
CA ILE A 162 7.14 54.22 19.73
C ILE A 162 6.31 55.28 20.44
N ARG A 163 6.98 56.17 21.17
CA ARG A 163 6.34 57.30 21.86
C ARG A 163 6.90 58.63 21.36
N SER A 164 6.07 59.67 21.33
CA SER A 164 6.53 61.05 21.13
C SER A 164 7.23 61.59 22.38
N SER A 165 7.89 62.74 22.25
CA SER A 165 8.47 63.48 23.38
C SER A 165 7.44 63.87 24.45
N ALA A 166 6.16 64.01 24.07
CA ALA A 166 5.03 64.22 24.97
C ALA A 166 4.47 62.92 25.58
N SER A 167 5.18 61.79 25.46
CA SER A 167 4.78 60.45 25.93
C SER A 167 3.53 59.84 25.26
N LEU A 168 3.00 60.46 24.19
CA LEU A 168 1.91 59.92 23.38
C LEU A 168 2.38 58.69 22.61
N ILE A 169 1.49 57.72 22.37
CA ILE A 169 1.81 56.52 21.58
C ILE A 169 1.77 56.90 20.09
N ASN A 170 2.89 56.78 19.39
CA ASN A 170 2.96 56.99 17.94
C ASN A 170 2.59 55.72 17.17
N LEU A 171 3.11 54.59 17.62
CA LEU A 171 2.89 53.27 17.01
C LEU A 171 3.01 52.19 18.07
N GLN A 172 2.04 51.29 18.13
CA GLN A 172 2.03 50.17 19.07
C GLN A 172 1.41 48.92 18.45
N ILE A 173 1.99 47.75 18.73
CA ILE A 173 1.38 46.45 18.40
C ILE A 173 0.39 46.06 19.52
N ILE A 174 -0.82 45.64 19.15
CA ILE A 174 -1.90 45.18 20.04
C ILE A 174 -2.51 43.90 19.46
N GLY A 175 -1.96 42.74 19.86
CA GLY A 175 -2.35 41.44 19.28
C GLY A 175 -2.09 41.41 17.78
N SER A 176 -3.10 41.07 16.98
CA SER A 176 -3.02 41.09 15.51
C SER A 176 -3.28 42.47 14.88
N ASN A 177 -3.30 43.52 15.69
CA ASN A 177 -3.54 44.89 15.25
C ASN A 177 -2.35 45.79 15.56
N ILE A 178 -2.29 46.93 14.87
CA ILE A 178 -1.45 48.06 15.22
C ILE A 178 -2.32 49.26 15.56
N ARG A 179 -1.92 50.00 16.59
CA ARG A 179 -2.46 51.32 16.90
C ARG A 179 -1.58 52.38 16.26
N LEU A 180 -2.23 53.22 15.47
CA LEU A 180 -1.69 54.41 14.81
C LEU A 180 -2.32 55.64 15.44
N THR A 181 -1.58 56.74 15.47
CA THR A 181 -2.03 57.97 16.12
C THR A 181 -1.69 59.15 15.24
N CYS A 182 -2.53 60.19 15.25
CA CYS A 182 -2.35 61.40 14.47
C CYS A 182 -2.57 62.64 15.32
N ASP A 183 -1.60 63.55 15.33
CA ASP A 183 -1.68 64.95 15.74
C ASP A 183 -0.94 65.76 14.67
N ALA A 184 -1.69 66.53 13.87
CA ALA A 184 -1.14 67.29 12.75
C ALA A 184 -0.27 68.49 13.16
N THR A 185 -0.24 68.85 14.45
CA THR A 185 0.42 70.07 14.95
C THR A 185 1.73 69.75 15.65
N TYR A 186 1.75 68.73 16.51
CA TYR A 186 2.93 68.42 17.35
C TYR A 186 3.41 66.96 17.23
N GLY A 187 2.76 66.15 16.39
CA GLY A 187 3.03 64.72 16.24
C GLY A 187 2.40 63.90 17.37
N PRO A 188 2.06 62.60 17.17
CA PRO A 188 2.41 61.65 16.11
C PRO A 188 1.84 61.86 14.71
N PHE A 189 2.51 61.30 13.70
CA PHE A 189 2.17 61.44 12.28
C PHE A 189 2.07 60.08 11.58
N THR A 190 1.58 59.02 12.25
CA THR A 190 1.45 57.67 11.67
C THR A 190 0.09 57.42 11.02
N ASN A 191 -0.78 58.43 10.95
CA ASN A 191 -2.10 58.30 10.32
C ASN A 191 -2.57 59.62 9.69
N LEU A 192 -1.64 60.44 9.16
CA LEU A 192 -1.99 61.70 8.48
C LEU A 192 -2.94 61.44 7.30
N SER A 193 -3.99 62.27 7.18
CA SER A 193 -5.01 62.11 6.15
C SER A 193 -4.41 62.15 4.73
N GLY A 194 -4.71 61.14 3.92
CA GLY A 194 -4.29 61.04 2.52
C GLY A 194 -2.82 60.63 2.32
N LYS A 195 -2.02 60.51 3.38
CA LYS A 195 -0.63 60.02 3.28
C LYS A 195 -0.58 58.51 3.20
N VAL A 196 0.22 57.96 2.29
CA VAL A 196 0.46 56.52 2.21
C VAL A 196 1.66 56.16 3.08
N TYR A 197 1.53 55.03 3.78
CA TYR A 197 2.58 54.44 4.59
C TYR A 197 2.83 53.01 4.13
N HIS A 198 4.10 52.63 4.08
CA HIS A 198 4.53 51.25 3.89
C HIS A 198 4.89 50.65 5.24
N TYR A 199 4.63 49.36 5.41
CA TYR A 199 5.08 48.62 6.56
C TYR A 199 5.72 47.28 6.20
N LEU A 200 6.66 46.88 7.06
CA LEU A 200 7.22 45.54 7.13
C LEU A 200 6.90 44.99 8.52
N ALA A 201 6.28 43.83 8.59
CA ALA A 201 5.89 43.21 9.85
C ALA A 201 6.40 41.76 9.91
N ALA A 202 7.17 41.43 10.95
CA ALA A 202 7.70 40.08 11.11
C ALA A 202 6.82 39.20 12.00
N ILE A 203 6.72 37.93 11.63
CA ILE A 203 5.92 36.90 12.31
C ILE A 203 6.81 35.96 13.10
#